data_AF-A0A932EQA5-F1
#
_entry.id   AF-A0A932EQA5-F1
#
_cell.length_a   1.000
_cell.length_b   1.000
_cell.length_c   1.000
_cell.angle_alpha   90.00
_cell.angle_beta   90.00
_cell.angle_gamma   90.00
#
_symmetry.space_group_name_H-M   'P 1'
#
loop_
_entity.id
_entity.type
_entity.pdbx_description
1 polymer ?
#
loop_
_entity_poly.entity_id
_entity_poly.type
_entity_poly.pdbx_seq_one_letter_code
_entity_poly.pdbx_strand_id
1 'polypeptide(L)'
;MVLLAAASARDDTYARAARTFDKWCEKPSPEKTIVSPDRRTILRVRYAEESVNKASLWLPKVELRVGGKAVPLELPALWNQYEVLWSPASDAFTIAGGASAIGGFDFRVEFLEGDSVREFDLAGAARRDIADRFVICRSKWSPDACGGYGPEGDWVNVMPLAWVDAKTLLVFAEVPSSSRFGGMMGQVMGYEVALPSGKIKKSYTARELKRCCTRYMGWKYRVPEAPE
;
A
#
# COMPACT_ATOMS: atom_id res chain seq x y z
N MET A 1 27.84 -0.93 13.28
CA MET A 1 26.42 -1.33 13.12
C MET A 1 25.62 -0.08 12.75
N VAL A 2 25.52 0.23 11.45
CA VAL A 2 24.82 1.42 10.96
C VAL A 2 23.36 1.03 10.75
N LEU A 3 22.45 1.73 11.44
CA LEU A 3 21.01 1.62 11.22
C LEU A 3 20.67 2.17 9.83
N LEU A 4 20.58 1.29 8.84
CA LEU A 4 20.03 1.58 7.53
C LEU A 4 18.50 1.65 7.65
N ALA A 5 18.00 2.83 8.02
CA ALA A 5 16.57 3.11 8.04
C ALA A 5 16.07 3.34 6.60
N ALA A 6 15.66 2.27 5.94
CA ALA A 6 14.69 2.35 4.86
C ALA A 6 13.27 2.33 5.46
N ALA A 7 12.49 3.31 5.01
CA ALA A 7 11.08 3.58 5.28
C ALA A 7 10.45 3.00 6.56
N SER A 8 10.75 3.58 7.72
CA SER A 8 9.71 3.66 8.77
C SER A 8 8.94 4.94 8.49
N ALA A 9 7.68 4.81 8.09
CA ALA A 9 6.77 5.95 8.01
C ALA A 9 6.71 6.57 9.42
N ARG A 10 7.33 7.76 9.58
CA ARG A 10 7.38 8.49 10.86
C ARG A 10 6.10 9.30 11.11
N ASP A 11 5.29 9.46 10.08
CA ASP A 11 3.89 9.83 10.13
C ASP A 11 3.12 8.60 9.63
N ASP A 12 1.97 8.28 10.23
CA ASP A 12 1.20 7.03 10.10
C ASP A 12 0.66 6.68 8.70
N THR A 13 1.26 7.20 7.62
CA THR A 13 0.81 6.99 6.24
C THR A 13 1.94 7.02 5.20
N TYR A 14 1.83 6.15 4.21
CA TYR A 14 2.66 6.20 3.00
C TYR A 14 2.28 7.36 2.09
N ALA A 15 0.99 7.54 1.84
CA ALA A 15 0.46 8.58 0.97
C ALA A 15 -0.06 9.78 1.78
N ARG A 16 0.56 10.95 1.62
CA ARG A 16 0.21 12.18 2.36
C ARG A 16 -1.28 12.55 2.28
N ALA A 17 -1.91 12.28 1.15
CA ALA A 17 -3.31 12.59 0.92
C ALA A 17 -4.28 11.53 1.48
N ALA A 18 -3.77 10.37 1.90
CA ALA A 18 -4.61 9.28 2.38
C ALA A 18 -5.27 9.60 3.73
N ARG A 19 -6.24 8.77 4.08
CA ARG A 19 -6.88 8.74 5.39
C ARG A 19 -6.66 7.38 6.00
N THR A 20 -6.27 7.36 7.27
CA THR A 20 -5.86 6.15 7.97
C THR A 20 -6.91 5.69 8.98
N PHE A 21 -6.97 4.38 9.18
CA PHE A 21 -7.67 3.78 10.30
C PHE A 21 -7.02 2.46 10.71
N ASP A 22 -7.13 2.14 11.99
CA ASP A 22 -6.40 1.05 12.62
C ASP A 22 -7.14 -0.28 12.47
N LYS A 23 -6.40 -1.39 12.41
CA LYS A 23 -6.97 -2.75 12.38
C LYS A 23 -7.79 -3.08 13.61
N TRP A 24 -7.41 -2.54 14.76
CA TRP A 24 -8.11 -2.81 15.98
C TRP A 24 -7.91 -1.67 16.98
N CYS A 25 -8.81 -1.59 17.94
CA CYS A 25 -8.68 -0.69 19.09
C CYS A 25 -8.91 -1.48 20.38
N GLU A 26 -8.20 -1.11 21.45
CA GLU A 26 -8.43 -1.66 22.80
C GLU A 26 -9.76 -1.19 23.41
N LYS A 27 -10.30 -0.08 22.88
CA LYS A 27 -11.49 0.60 23.40
C LYS A 27 -12.41 0.96 22.24
N PRO A 28 -13.71 1.20 22.51
CA PRO A 28 -14.61 1.76 21.51
C PRO A 28 -13.98 2.98 20.84
N SER A 29 -13.96 2.97 19.51
CA SER A 29 -13.39 4.04 18.70
C SER A 29 -14.52 4.72 17.93
N PRO A 30 -14.51 6.07 17.82
CA PRO A 30 -15.55 6.79 17.11
C PRO A 30 -15.64 6.37 15.63
N GLU A 31 -16.84 6.42 15.07
CA GLU A 31 -17.04 6.23 13.63
C GLU A 31 -16.18 7.23 12.85
N LYS A 32 -15.41 6.73 11.88
CA LYS A 32 -14.66 7.57 10.93
C LYS A 32 -15.39 7.62 9.61
N THR A 33 -15.43 8.81 9.01
CA THR A 33 -16.03 9.05 7.70
C THR A 33 -14.96 9.55 6.74
N ILE A 34 -14.78 8.85 5.63
CA ILE A 34 -13.83 9.19 4.57
C ILE A 34 -14.65 9.50 3.32
N VAL A 35 -14.66 10.77 2.93
CA VAL A 35 -15.55 11.29 1.88
C VAL A 35 -14.80 11.37 0.55
N SER A 36 -15.44 10.94 -0.53
CA SER A 36 -14.94 11.11 -1.90
C SER A 36 -14.82 12.59 -2.30
N PRO A 37 -13.98 12.94 -3.29
CA PRO A 37 -13.79 14.34 -3.70
C PRO A 37 -15.07 15.07 -4.13
N ASP A 38 -15.99 14.39 -4.80
CA ASP A 38 -17.30 14.95 -5.20
C ASP A 38 -18.34 14.96 -4.06
N ARG A 39 -18.00 14.36 -2.91
CA ARG A 39 -18.81 14.23 -1.70
C ARG A 39 -20.08 13.41 -1.86
N ARG A 40 -20.22 12.64 -2.94
CA ARG A 40 -21.38 11.79 -3.20
C ARG A 40 -21.22 10.41 -2.58
N THR A 41 -19.99 9.91 -2.59
CA THR A 41 -19.64 8.61 -2.03
C THR A 41 -18.96 8.78 -0.68
N ILE A 42 -19.36 7.94 0.29
CA ILE A 42 -18.84 7.99 1.66
C ILE A 42 -18.40 6.60 2.07
N LEU A 43 -17.15 6.46 2.52
CA LEU A 43 -16.66 5.27 3.20
C LEU A 43 -16.78 5.51 4.71
N ARG A 44 -17.55 4.67 5.39
CA ARG A 44 -17.75 4.68 6.84
C ARG A 44 -16.95 3.55 7.47
N VAL A 45 -16.19 3.86 8.51
CA VAL A 45 -15.46 2.89 9.32
C VAL A 45 -16.07 2.90 10.71
N ARG A 46 -16.70 1.79 11.08
CA ARG A 46 -17.27 1.56 12.41
C ARG A 46 -16.46 0.52 13.13
N TYR A 47 -16.23 0.70 14.41
CA TYR A 47 -15.57 -0.32 15.22
C TYR A 47 -16.63 -1.13 15.97
N ALA A 48 -16.62 -2.45 15.78
CA ALA A 48 -17.51 -3.38 16.46
C ALA A 48 -16.67 -4.28 17.39
N GLU A 49 -17.19 -4.53 18.58
CA GLU A 49 -16.56 -5.46 19.52
C GLU A 49 -16.67 -6.89 18.98
N GLU A 50 -15.53 -7.58 18.96
CA GLU A 50 -15.38 -8.95 18.52
C GLU A 50 -14.53 -9.69 19.56
N SER A 51 -14.92 -10.91 19.93
CA SER A 51 -14.14 -11.74 20.85
C SER A 51 -13.12 -12.55 20.05
N VAL A 52 -11.83 -12.23 20.22
CA VAL A 52 -10.71 -12.93 19.57
C VAL A 52 -9.83 -13.54 20.65
N ASN A 53 -9.73 -14.86 20.70
CA ASN A 53 -8.91 -15.59 21.68
C ASN A 53 -9.14 -15.17 23.15
N LYS A 54 -10.41 -14.94 23.54
CA LYS A 54 -10.84 -14.47 24.87
C LYS A 54 -10.46 -13.01 25.20
N ALA A 55 -9.90 -12.26 24.26
CA ALA A 55 -9.77 -10.81 24.34
C ALA A 55 -10.92 -10.14 23.57
N SER A 56 -11.53 -9.11 24.15
CA SER A 56 -12.43 -8.22 23.42
C SER A 56 -11.61 -7.22 22.62
N LEU A 57 -11.71 -7.26 21.29
CA LEU A 57 -11.07 -6.32 20.39
C LEU A 57 -12.14 -5.59 19.59
N TRP A 58 -11.91 -4.30 19.34
CA TRP A 58 -12.80 -3.52 18.48
C TRP A 58 -12.24 -3.54 17.06
N LEU A 59 -12.89 -4.25 16.15
CA LEU A 59 -12.46 -4.41 14.76
C LEU A 59 -13.23 -3.48 13.80
N PRO A 60 -12.59 -2.91 12.78
CA PRO A 60 -13.24 -2.06 11.81
C PRO A 60 -14.15 -2.87 10.89
N LYS A 61 -15.40 -2.42 10.78
CA LYS A 61 -16.36 -2.79 9.75
C LYS A 61 -16.46 -1.61 8.79
N VAL A 62 -16.14 -1.85 7.53
CA VAL A 62 -16.10 -0.79 6.50
C VAL A 62 -17.31 -0.93 5.60
N GLU A 63 -18.02 0.18 5.43
CA GLU A 63 -19.21 0.29 4.57
C GLU A 63 -19.00 1.44 3.60
N LEU A 64 -19.13 1.16 2.31
CA LEU A 64 -19.22 2.17 1.28
C LEU A 64 -20.68 2.54 1.03
N ARG A 65 -20.98 3.84 1.01
CA ARG A 65 -22.30 4.37 0.63
C ARG A 65 -22.26 4.96 -0.77
N VAL A 66 -22.93 4.31 -1.71
CA VAL A 66 -23.11 4.74 -3.10
C VAL A 66 -24.59 4.67 -3.44
N GLY A 67 -25.15 5.73 -4.05
CA GLY A 67 -26.55 5.72 -4.46
C GLY A 67 -27.56 5.49 -3.33
N GLY A 68 -27.19 5.76 -2.08
CA GLY A 68 -28.03 5.48 -0.90
C GLY A 68 -27.98 4.02 -0.41
N LYS A 69 -27.27 3.13 -1.11
CA LYS A 69 -27.02 1.74 -0.70
C LYS A 69 -25.73 1.63 0.10
N ALA A 70 -25.74 0.72 1.05
CA ALA A 70 -24.58 0.32 1.83
C ALA A 70 -23.95 -0.94 1.21
N VAL A 71 -22.67 -0.86 0.86
CA VAL A 71 -21.87 -1.96 0.32
C VAL A 71 -20.77 -2.28 1.34
N PRO A 72 -20.79 -3.45 1.99
CA PRO A 72 -19.71 -3.83 2.89
C PRO A 72 -18.41 -4.06 2.12
N LEU A 73 -17.28 -3.63 2.70
CA LEU A 73 -15.95 -3.87 2.16
C LEU A 73 -15.18 -4.81 3.09
N GLU A 74 -14.75 -5.94 2.55
CA GLU A 74 -13.92 -6.92 3.27
C GLU A 74 -12.48 -6.43 3.36
N LEU A 75 -11.90 -6.39 4.57
CA LEU A 75 -10.53 -5.94 4.76
C LEU A 75 -9.55 -7.12 4.88
N PRO A 76 -8.34 -7.03 4.30
CA PRO A 76 -7.33 -8.05 4.49
C PRO A 76 -6.94 -8.28 5.95
N ALA A 77 -7.26 -9.47 6.48
CA ALA A 77 -7.14 -9.80 7.91
C ALA A 77 -5.72 -9.66 8.49
N LEU A 78 -4.68 -9.69 7.65
CA LEU A 78 -3.29 -9.62 8.10
C LEU A 78 -2.76 -8.19 8.26
N TRP A 79 -3.42 -7.17 7.71
CA TRP A 79 -2.93 -5.80 7.82
C TRP A 79 -3.16 -5.22 9.22
N ASN A 80 -2.21 -4.42 9.71
CA ASN A 80 -2.27 -3.78 11.03
C ASN A 80 -2.81 -2.35 10.99
N GLN A 81 -2.78 -1.73 9.81
CA GLN A 81 -3.28 -0.40 9.54
C GLN A 81 -3.79 -0.34 8.10
N TYR A 82 -4.78 0.50 7.87
CA TYR A 82 -5.37 0.73 6.57
C TYR A 82 -5.23 2.20 6.16
N GLU A 83 -4.96 2.41 4.88
CA GLU A 83 -4.91 3.71 4.23
C GLU A 83 -5.88 3.75 3.05
N VAL A 84 -6.67 4.81 2.96
CA VAL A 84 -7.61 5.05 1.86
C VAL A 84 -7.20 6.28 1.08
N LEU A 85 -7.08 6.14 -0.24
CA LEU A 85 -6.74 7.22 -1.16
C LEU A 85 -7.74 7.28 -2.33
N TRP A 86 -8.58 8.32 -2.33
CA TRP A 86 -9.59 8.53 -3.38
C TRP A 86 -9.01 9.01 -4.71
N SER A 87 -9.55 8.47 -5.82
CA SER A 87 -9.36 8.99 -7.18
C SER A 87 -9.90 10.41 -7.27
N PRO A 88 -9.24 11.33 -8.00
CA PRO A 88 -9.74 12.68 -8.21
C PRO A 88 -11.10 12.71 -8.93
N ALA A 89 -11.45 11.67 -9.70
CA ALA A 89 -12.74 11.55 -10.37
C ALA A 89 -13.85 10.97 -9.49
N SER A 90 -13.55 10.60 -8.23
CA SER A 90 -14.50 9.99 -7.27
C SER A 90 -15.12 8.66 -7.72
N ASP A 91 -14.56 8.03 -8.75
CA ASP A 91 -15.01 6.78 -9.37
C ASP A 91 -14.19 5.56 -8.91
N ALA A 92 -13.13 5.77 -8.14
CA ALA A 92 -12.30 4.72 -7.56
C ALA A 92 -11.59 5.19 -6.29
N PHE A 93 -11.10 4.25 -5.49
CA PHE A 93 -10.19 4.52 -4.38
C PHE A 93 -9.28 3.32 -4.12
N THR A 94 -8.15 3.56 -3.47
CA THR A 94 -7.27 2.48 -3.01
C THR A 94 -7.58 2.15 -1.56
N ILE A 95 -7.48 0.89 -1.17
CA ILE A 95 -7.27 0.46 0.22
C ILE A 95 -5.89 -0.19 0.28
N ALA A 96 -5.00 0.35 1.11
CA ALA A 96 -3.64 -0.14 1.28
C ALA A 96 -3.37 -0.45 2.75
N GLY A 97 -2.38 -1.29 3.02
CA GLY A 97 -1.97 -1.63 4.37
C GLY A 97 -0.74 -2.50 4.41
N GLY A 98 -0.31 -2.87 5.62
CA GLY A 98 0.87 -3.69 5.84
C GLY A 98 0.69 -4.68 6.99
N ALA A 99 1.26 -5.88 6.84
CA ALA A 99 1.19 -6.92 7.87
C ALA A 99 2.23 -6.75 8.99
N SER A 100 3.30 -5.98 8.76
CA SER A 100 4.37 -5.75 9.72
C SER A 100 5.08 -4.43 9.45
N ALA A 101 6.03 -4.06 10.30
CA ALA A 101 6.85 -2.87 10.12
C ALA A 101 7.78 -2.93 8.89
N ILE A 102 8.04 -4.11 8.35
CA ILE A 102 9.04 -4.30 7.28
C ILE A 102 8.49 -4.97 6.03
N GLY A 103 7.29 -5.56 6.06
CA GLY A 103 6.83 -6.41 4.97
C GLY A 103 5.33 -6.71 4.98
N GLY A 104 4.87 -7.21 3.83
CA GLY A 104 3.45 -7.50 3.57
C GLY A 104 2.65 -6.25 3.25
N PHE A 105 3.32 -5.22 2.72
CA PHE A 105 2.68 -3.99 2.26
C PHE A 105 2.09 -4.20 0.88
N ASP A 106 0.80 -3.94 0.77
CA ASP A 106 0.05 -4.13 -0.46
C ASP A 106 -1.15 -3.18 -0.51
N PHE A 107 -1.78 -3.10 -1.68
CA PHE A 107 -3.00 -2.37 -1.89
C PHE A 107 -3.87 -3.01 -2.96
N ARG A 108 -5.13 -2.63 -2.94
CA ARG A 108 -6.09 -2.92 -4.00
C ARG A 108 -6.83 -1.66 -4.40
N VAL A 109 -7.40 -1.67 -5.60
CA VAL A 109 -8.25 -0.58 -6.09
C VAL A 109 -9.69 -1.05 -6.15
N GLU A 110 -10.57 -0.25 -5.59
CA GLU A 110 -12.02 -0.43 -5.63
C GLU A 110 -12.59 0.54 -6.68
N PHE A 111 -13.15 0.02 -7.77
CA PHE A 111 -13.87 0.82 -8.76
C PHE A 111 -15.35 0.87 -8.45
N LEU A 112 -15.97 2.05 -8.57
CA LEU A 112 -17.41 2.20 -8.41
C LEU A 112 -18.12 1.84 -9.72
N GLU A 113 -18.96 0.82 -9.69
CA GLU A 113 -19.76 0.36 -10.83
C GLU A 113 -21.25 0.43 -10.47
N GLY A 114 -21.83 1.61 -10.68
CA GLY A 114 -23.19 1.90 -10.25
C GLY A 114 -23.34 1.79 -8.74
N ASP A 115 -24.08 0.78 -8.29
CA ASP A 115 -24.34 0.48 -6.88
C ASP A 115 -23.43 -0.62 -6.31
N SER A 116 -22.40 -1.01 -7.05
CA SER A 116 -21.46 -2.06 -6.66
C SER A 116 -20.01 -1.56 -6.71
N VAL A 117 -19.11 -2.37 -6.15
CA VAL A 117 -17.67 -2.16 -6.27
C VAL A 117 -17.04 -3.34 -6.99
N ARG A 118 -16.03 -3.05 -7.80
CA ARG A 118 -15.17 -4.08 -8.39
C ARG A 118 -13.73 -3.87 -7.95
N GLU A 119 -13.18 -4.89 -7.32
CA GLU A 119 -11.79 -4.93 -6.87
C GLU A 119 -10.85 -5.20 -8.05
N PHE A 120 -9.66 -4.59 -8.01
CA PHE A 120 -8.58 -4.87 -8.94
C PHE A 120 -7.21 -4.81 -8.26
N ASP A 121 -6.38 -5.83 -8.48
CA ASP A 121 -4.96 -5.84 -8.11
C ASP A 121 -4.12 -5.14 -9.18
N LEU A 122 -3.47 -4.03 -8.81
CA LEU A 122 -2.57 -3.27 -9.67
C LEU A 122 -1.08 -3.43 -9.28
N ALA A 123 -0.77 -4.15 -8.21
CA ALA A 123 0.58 -4.29 -7.71
C ALA A 123 1.43 -5.26 -8.55
N GLY A 124 0.80 -6.27 -9.17
CA GLY A 124 1.50 -7.37 -9.84
C GLY A 124 2.54 -6.95 -10.89
N ALA A 125 2.28 -5.93 -11.71
CA ALA A 125 3.25 -5.46 -12.70
C ALA A 125 4.48 -4.80 -12.04
N ALA A 126 4.26 -4.01 -10.99
CA ALA A 126 5.35 -3.39 -10.23
C ALA A 126 6.17 -4.43 -9.46
N ARG A 127 5.51 -5.45 -8.88
CA ARG A 127 6.14 -6.58 -8.21
C ARG A 127 7.10 -7.35 -9.13
N ARG A 128 6.63 -7.70 -10.33
CA ARG A 128 7.46 -8.38 -11.32
C ARG A 128 8.65 -7.53 -11.78
N ASP A 129 8.43 -6.26 -12.13
CA ASP A 129 9.52 -5.40 -12.61
C ASP A 129 10.62 -5.21 -11.53
N ILE A 130 10.25 -5.03 -10.25
CA ILE A 130 11.25 -4.90 -9.20
C ILE A 130 11.94 -6.25 -8.90
N ALA A 131 11.22 -7.37 -8.94
CA ALA A 131 11.79 -8.70 -8.73
C ALA A 131 12.80 -9.07 -9.84
N ASP A 132 12.51 -8.70 -11.09
CA ASP A 132 13.40 -8.88 -12.23
C ASP A 132 14.67 -8.02 -12.12
N ARG A 133 14.56 -6.80 -11.58
CA ARG A 133 15.69 -5.88 -11.43
C ARG A 133 16.59 -6.22 -10.24
N PHE A 134 15.99 -6.58 -9.11
CA PHE A 134 16.71 -6.82 -7.86
C PHE A 134 16.66 -8.30 -7.49
N VAL A 135 17.34 -9.09 -8.31
CA VAL A 135 17.47 -10.54 -8.12
C VAL A 135 18.18 -10.83 -6.81
N ILE A 136 17.44 -11.34 -5.83
CA ILE A 136 17.90 -11.60 -4.44
C ILE A 136 19.14 -12.51 -4.41
N CYS A 137 19.23 -13.44 -5.36
CA CYS A 137 20.37 -14.34 -5.56
C CYS A 137 21.72 -13.67 -5.88
N ARG A 138 21.72 -12.40 -6.26
CA ARG A 138 22.95 -11.66 -6.50
C ARG A 138 23.48 -10.94 -5.26
N SER A 139 22.77 -11.04 -4.12
CA SER A 139 23.22 -10.42 -2.89
C SER A 139 24.32 -11.26 -2.22
N LYS A 140 25.43 -10.62 -1.83
CA LYS A 140 26.63 -11.26 -1.28
C LYS A 140 26.41 -12.00 0.05
N TRP A 141 25.27 -11.77 0.71
CA TRP A 141 25.06 -12.11 2.13
C TRP A 141 24.03 -13.22 2.38
N SER A 142 23.38 -13.77 1.34
CA SER A 142 22.45 -14.90 1.54
C SER A 142 22.33 -15.82 0.31
N PRO A 143 23.34 -16.67 0.05
CA PRO A 143 23.30 -17.63 -1.07
C PRO A 143 22.13 -18.62 -0.95
N ASP A 144 21.77 -19.00 0.29
CA ASP A 144 20.73 -19.98 0.58
C ASP A 144 19.30 -19.41 0.49
N ALA A 145 19.15 -18.07 0.46
CA ALA A 145 17.86 -17.41 0.27
C ALA A 145 17.33 -17.50 -1.17
N CYS A 146 18.14 -18.04 -2.10
CA CYS A 146 17.81 -18.17 -3.51
C CYS A 146 16.58 -19.02 -3.84
N GLY A 147 16.15 -19.92 -2.95
CA GLY A 147 15.05 -20.85 -3.23
C GLY A 147 13.66 -20.35 -2.85
N GLY A 148 13.53 -19.20 -2.18
CA GLY A 148 12.27 -18.78 -1.54
C GLY A 148 11.48 -17.69 -2.27
N TYR A 149 12.03 -17.11 -3.34
CA TYR A 149 11.47 -15.91 -3.96
C TYR A 149 11.21 -16.13 -5.45
N GLY A 150 9.94 -16.31 -5.80
CA GLY A 150 9.50 -16.50 -7.17
C GLY A 150 9.58 -15.22 -8.01
N PRO A 151 9.55 -15.36 -9.35
CA PRO A 151 9.60 -14.23 -10.29
C PRO A 151 8.37 -13.33 -10.20
N GLU A 152 7.26 -13.81 -9.63
CA GLU A 152 6.04 -13.02 -9.46
C GLU A 152 6.20 -11.84 -8.48
N GLY A 153 7.20 -11.90 -7.58
CA GLY A 153 7.53 -10.78 -6.72
C GLY A 153 6.56 -10.55 -5.55
N ASP A 154 5.80 -11.56 -5.11
CA ASP A 154 4.83 -11.42 -3.98
C ASP A 154 5.48 -10.95 -2.66
N TRP A 155 6.79 -11.11 -2.53
CA TRP A 155 7.59 -10.64 -1.40
C TRP A 155 7.87 -9.13 -1.44
N VAL A 156 7.57 -8.46 -2.55
CA VAL A 156 7.77 -7.02 -2.75
C VAL A 156 6.66 -6.25 -2.05
N ASN A 157 7.07 -5.21 -1.33
CA ASN A 157 6.16 -4.24 -0.76
C ASN A 157 5.71 -3.26 -1.86
N VAL A 158 4.40 -3.08 -2.04
CA VAL A 158 3.88 -2.08 -2.99
C VAL A 158 2.81 -1.24 -2.29
N MET A 159 2.96 0.09 -2.36
CA MET A 159 2.03 1.05 -1.75
C MET A 159 1.66 2.17 -2.73
N PRO A 160 0.41 2.62 -2.76
CA PRO A 160 0.01 3.78 -3.54
C PRO A 160 0.53 5.05 -2.87
N LEU A 161 0.97 6.03 -3.68
CA LEU A 161 1.41 7.35 -3.18
C LEU A 161 0.43 8.46 -3.55
N ALA A 162 -0.06 8.45 -4.79
CA ALA A 162 -0.94 9.50 -5.32
C ALA A 162 -1.63 9.04 -6.59
N TRP A 163 -2.79 9.62 -6.89
CA TRP A 163 -3.33 9.63 -8.24
C TRP A 163 -2.64 10.72 -9.05
N VAL A 164 -2.06 10.36 -10.20
CA VAL A 164 -1.47 11.32 -11.16
C VAL A 164 -2.60 11.99 -11.94
N ASP A 165 -3.58 11.20 -12.33
CA ASP A 165 -4.84 11.59 -12.95
C ASP A 165 -5.91 10.55 -12.57
N ALA A 166 -7.13 10.66 -13.13
CA ALA A 166 -8.24 9.74 -12.83
C ALA A 166 -7.99 8.26 -13.20
N LYS A 167 -7.02 7.98 -14.08
CA LYS A 167 -6.74 6.65 -14.64
C LYS A 167 -5.28 6.22 -14.48
N THR A 168 -4.54 6.92 -13.63
CA THR A 168 -3.11 6.66 -13.43
C THR A 168 -2.77 6.81 -11.95
N LEU A 169 -2.24 5.73 -11.36
CA LEU A 169 -1.81 5.70 -9.97
C LEU A 169 -0.28 5.70 -9.91
N LEU A 170 0.28 6.61 -9.12
CA LEU A 170 1.68 6.57 -8.72
C LEU A 170 1.83 5.61 -7.55
N VAL A 171 2.60 4.55 -7.74
CA VAL A 171 2.91 3.54 -6.73
C VAL A 171 4.39 3.57 -6.37
N PHE A 172 4.68 3.20 -5.14
CA PHE A 172 6.00 2.96 -4.59
C PHE A 172 6.16 1.45 -4.41
N ALA A 173 7.26 0.89 -4.89
CA ALA A 173 7.61 -0.50 -4.68
C ALA A 173 8.97 -0.60 -4.00
N GLU A 174 9.11 -1.54 -3.07
CA GLU A 174 10.29 -1.72 -2.25
C GLU A 174 10.63 -3.20 -2.07
N VAL A 175 11.91 -3.53 -2.21
CA VAL A 175 12.48 -4.76 -1.64
C VAL A 175 12.46 -4.62 -0.13
N PRO A 176 11.73 -5.47 0.61
CA PRO A 176 11.54 -5.25 2.04
C PRO A 176 12.86 -5.09 2.78
N SER A 177 12.88 -4.16 3.74
CA SER A 177 14.08 -3.76 4.47
C SER A 177 14.46 -4.77 5.56
N SER A 178 14.87 -5.97 5.12
CA SER A 178 15.27 -7.09 5.97
C SER A 178 16.60 -7.67 5.49
N SER A 179 17.46 -8.06 6.43
CA SER A 179 18.76 -8.68 6.14
C SER A 179 18.68 -9.92 5.25
N ARG A 180 17.51 -10.59 5.19
CA ARG A 180 17.25 -11.72 4.28
C ARG A 180 17.38 -11.37 2.79
N PHE A 181 17.34 -10.08 2.44
CA PHE A 181 17.51 -9.60 1.06
C PHE A 181 18.94 -9.09 0.76
N GLY A 182 19.87 -9.21 1.73
CA GLY A 182 21.26 -8.81 1.57
C GLY A 182 21.43 -7.38 1.07
N GLY A 183 22.34 -7.17 0.13
CA GLY A 183 22.58 -5.85 -0.49
C GLY A 183 21.39 -5.26 -1.26
N MET A 184 20.35 -6.05 -1.54
CA MET A 184 19.14 -5.56 -2.22
C MET A 184 18.08 -5.02 -1.25
N MET A 185 18.26 -5.18 0.07
CA MET A 185 17.27 -4.71 1.04
C MET A 185 17.02 -3.20 0.93
N GLY A 186 15.75 -2.79 1.01
CA GLY A 186 15.36 -1.38 0.94
C GLY A 186 15.58 -0.72 -0.41
N GLN A 187 15.89 -1.48 -1.48
CA GLN A 187 15.90 -0.94 -2.83
C GLN A 187 14.48 -0.60 -3.27
N VAL A 188 14.33 0.55 -3.93
CA VAL A 188 13.00 1.09 -4.24
C VAL A 188 12.89 1.56 -5.68
N MET A 189 11.67 1.48 -6.19
CA MET A 189 11.25 2.07 -7.46
C MET A 189 9.88 2.70 -7.34
N GLY A 190 9.59 3.61 -8.28
CA GLY A 190 8.27 4.21 -8.44
C GLY A 190 7.69 3.87 -9.79
N TYR A 191 6.37 3.77 -9.87
CA TYR A 191 5.70 3.48 -11.14
C TYR A 191 4.43 4.28 -11.30
N GLU A 192 4.18 4.79 -12.50
CA GLU A 192 2.85 5.21 -12.92
C GLU A 192 2.15 4.01 -13.55
N VAL A 193 1.09 3.54 -12.92
CA VAL A 193 0.34 2.35 -13.34
C VAL A 193 -1.00 2.79 -13.92
N ALA A 194 -1.29 2.31 -15.14
CA ALA A 194 -2.53 2.57 -15.85
C ALA A 194 -3.69 1.76 -15.27
N LEU A 195 -4.86 2.40 -15.14
CA LEU A 195 -6.10 1.75 -14.74
C LEU A 195 -7.04 1.54 -15.94
N PRO A 196 -7.79 0.43 -15.99
CA PRO A 196 -7.71 -0.73 -15.09
C PRO A 196 -6.64 -1.76 -15.53
N SER A 197 -5.80 -1.47 -16.53
CA SER A 197 -4.97 -2.51 -17.15
C SER A 197 -3.79 -3.00 -16.31
N GLY A 198 -3.41 -2.30 -15.24
CA GLY A 198 -2.21 -2.61 -14.46
C GLY A 198 -0.90 -2.36 -15.20
N LYS A 199 -0.94 -1.77 -16.41
CA LYS A 199 0.26 -1.55 -17.22
C LYS A 199 1.09 -0.41 -16.65
N ILE A 200 2.39 -0.65 -16.45
CA ILE A 200 3.36 0.42 -16.14
C ILE A 200 3.46 1.36 -17.35
N LYS A 201 3.08 2.63 -17.16
CA LYS A 201 3.27 3.71 -18.13
C LYS A 201 4.67 4.31 -18.04
N LYS A 202 5.18 4.41 -16.81
CA LYS A 202 6.45 5.05 -16.50
C LYS A 202 7.05 4.46 -15.25
N SER A 203 8.37 4.29 -15.25
CA SER A 203 9.13 3.86 -14.09
C SER A 203 10.03 5.00 -13.61
N TYR A 204 10.28 5.03 -12.32
CA TYR A 204 11.13 5.99 -11.62
C TYR A 204 12.18 5.25 -10.83
N THR A 205 13.44 5.62 -11.03
CA THR A 205 14.52 5.26 -10.11
C THR A 205 14.27 5.91 -8.74
N ALA A 206 14.95 5.38 -7.71
CA ALA A 206 14.92 5.94 -6.37
C ALA A 206 15.24 7.44 -6.32
N ARG A 207 16.20 7.91 -7.14
CA ARG A 207 16.58 9.33 -7.23
C ARG A 207 15.52 10.18 -7.92
N GLU A 208 14.87 9.66 -8.97
CA GLU A 208 13.78 10.35 -9.64
C GLU A 208 12.57 10.50 -8.74
N LEU A 209 12.17 9.43 -8.03
CA LEU A 209 11.14 9.47 -7.00
C LEU A 209 11.42 10.57 -5.96
N LYS A 210 12.67 10.68 -5.51
CA LYS A 210 13.07 11.69 -4.52
C LYS A 210 12.80 13.11 -5.04
N ARG A 211 13.10 13.36 -6.31
CA ARG A 211 12.96 14.67 -6.96
C ARG A 211 11.50 15.01 -7.27
N CYS A 212 10.74 14.09 -7.86
CA CYS A 212 9.40 14.39 -8.38
C CYS A 212 8.29 14.26 -7.33
N CYS A 213 8.46 13.33 -6.40
CA CYS A 213 7.31 12.63 -5.84
C CYS A 213 7.28 12.62 -4.31
N THR A 214 8.31 13.17 -3.65
CA THR A 214 8.36 13.32 -2.19
C THR A 214 7.21 14.14 -1.61
N ARG A 215 6.64 15.06 -2.39
CA ARG A 215 5.46 15.84 -2.00
C ARG A 215 4.22 14.97 -1.73
N TYR A 216 4.16 13.77 -2.32
CA TYR A 216 3.05 12.83 -2.15
C TYR A 216 3.27 11.88 -0.97
N MET A 217 4.49 11.80 -0.45
CA MET A 217 4.83 10.89 0.63
C MET A 217 4.45 11.51 1.98
N GLY A 218 3.84 10.70 2.83
CA GLY A 218 3.56 11.04 4.22
C GLY A 218 4.83 11.09 5.07
N TRP A 219 5.97 10.61 4.57
CA TRP A 219 7.19 10.40 5.34
C TRP A 219 8.43 11.03 4.67
N LYS A 220 9.52 11.14 5.43
CA LYS A 220 10.79 11.67 4.93
C LYS A 220 11.56 10.61 4.15
N TYR A 221 11.29 10.50 2.86
CA TYR A 221 11.98 9.58 1.97
C TYR A 221 13.48 9.86 1.82
N ARG A 222 14.28 8.79 1.82
CA ARG A 222 15.72 8.79 1.57
C ARG A 222 16.02 7.83 0.42
N VAL A 223 16.90 8.25 -0.48
CA VAL A 223 17.38 7.36 -1.55
C VAL A 223 18.23 6.27 -0.88
N PRO A 224 17.93 4.97 -1.10
CA PRO A 224 18.76 3.88 -0.58
C PRO A 224 20.17 3.94 -1.17
N GLU A 225 21.12 3.39 -0.42
CA GLU A 225 22.47 3.19 -0.92
C GLU A 225 22.45 2.19 -2.09
N ALA A 226 23.48 2.23 -2.95
CA ALA A 226 23.55 1.26 -4.03
C ALA A 226 23.71 -0.16 -3.45
N PRO A 227 23.16 -1.19 -4.10
CA PRO A 227 23.37 -2.57 -3.67
C PRO A 227 24.87 -2.92 -3.65
N GLU A 228 25.35 -3.50 -2.55
CA GLU A 228 26.70 -4.06 -2.40
C GLU A 228 26.75 -5.58 -2.62
#